data_AF-A0A1I4D5K6-F1
#
_entry.id   AF-A0A1I4D5K6-F1
#
_cell.length_a   1.000
_cell.length_b   1.000
_cell.length_c   1.000
_cell.angle_alpha   90.00
_cell.angle_beta   90.00
_cell.angle_gamma   90.00
#
_symmetry.space_group_name_H-M   'P 1'
#
loop_
_entity.id
_entity.type
_entity.pdbx_description
1 polymer ?
#
loop_
_entity_poly.entity_id
_entity_poly.type
_entity_poly.pdbx_seq_one_letter_code
_entity_poly.pdbx_strand_id
1 'polypeptide(L)'
;MTSTEFRMEDHPLVMMRPRIVQPYSWVGHIPFAYLAVDLLRPSSLVELGTHTGNSYLAFCQAVQAIGLSCQCTAVDTWQGDAHAQHYGEDIYQSLRARHEPLYGAFSRLLRSTFDEAVGAFADNSIDLLHIDGLHTYEAVRHDFESWLPKLSGNAVVLLHDTAVRERGFGVARFFEELAARYPCFDFMHSHGLGVVAVGAQVPESFMAFLRQAQAKPEATRAYFEAMAGTLVGDAGPAGRDAPANVACRLYYRRQDESYDDARVLQQSLDAADGVLELQFRLPHGERPDYLRLDPAEVPGVYGIGPVRLRLVETEASHELPALEDRLGHVNGELVPAAGGSSVRLLSFDDDPWLEFEVGSALASGADEMVEVTVRIAYEVVVRDAALHRLLDRHASALADMRQLARERVGMQNLDRVLTRQQAVLQQLQQEQRRLQQGQQHLQQGQQHLQQGQQHLQQGQQHLQNGIDLLVRRNAWSVLRRWFGRRASG
;
A
#
# COMPACT_ATOMS: atom_id res chain seq x y z
N MET A 1 -37.58 -22.30 -31.15
CA MET A 1 -37.58 -20.88 -30.75
C MET A 1 -36.24 -20.32 -31.17
N THR A 2 -36.23 -19.46 -32.18
CA THR A 2 -35.01 -18.79 -32.65
C THR A 2 -34.45 -17.96 -31.49
N SER A 3 -33.23 -18.27 -31.05
CA SER A 3 -32.47 -17.45 -30.10
C SER A 3 -32.43 -16.04 -30.66
N THR A 4 -33.12 -15.12 -30.02
CA THR A 4 -33.04 -13.70 -30.34
C THR A 4 -31.61 -13.26 -30.04
N GLU A 5 -30.90 -12.86 -31.09
CA GLU A 5 -29.55 -12.30 -31.00
C GLU A 5 -29.58 -11.07 -30.09
N PHE A 6 -28.67 -10.99 -29.11
CA PHE A 6 -28.56 -9.81 -28.24
C PHE A 6 -28.04 -8.62 -29.06
N ARG A 7 -28.67 -7.46 -28.88
CA ARG A 7 -28.32 -6.23 -29.60
C ARG A 7 -28.24 -5.08 -28.61
N MET A 8 -27.06 -4.47 -28.51
CA MET A 8 -26.80 -3.41 -27.53
C MET A 8 -27.69 -2.18 -27.76
N GLU A 9 -28.03 -1.91 -29.01
CA GLU A 9 -28.91 -0.82 -29.45
C GLU A 9 -30.35 -0.93 -28.93
N ASP A 10 -30.80 -2.12 -28.53
CA ASP A 10 -32.12 -2.32 -27.93
C ASP A 10 -32.17 -1.89 -26.46
N HIS A 11 -31.01 -1.51 -25.89
CA HIS A 11 -30.82 -1.15 -24.49
C HIS A 11 -30.29 0.29 -24.33
N PRO A 12 -31.07 1.32 -24.70
CA PRO A 12 -30.63 2.71 -24.64
C PRO A 12 -30.37 3.22 -23.22
N LEU A 13 -30.83 2.49 -22.19
CA LEU A 13 -30.59 2.82 -20.78
C LEU A 13 -29.09 2.95 -20.46
N VAL A 14 -28.24 2.20 -21.18
CA VAL A 14 -26.78 2.24 -21.03
C VAL A 14 -26.18 3.62 -21.32
N MET A 15 -26.89 4.45 -22.08
CA MET A 15 -26.48 5.83 -22.43
C MET A 15 -27.00 6.88 -21.44
N MET A 16 -27.76 6.48 -20.42
CA MET A 16 -28.31 7.40 -19.44
C MET A 16 -27.20 8.10 -18.64
N ARG A 17 -27.34 9.40 -18.41
CA ARG A 17 -26.35 10.16 -17.63
C ARG A 17 -26.41 9.76 -16.15
N PRO A 18 -25.31 9.30 -15.53
CA PRO A 18 -25.31 8.89 -14.14
C PRO A 18 -25.20 10.07 -13.17
N ARG A 19 -25.64 9.83 -11.93
CA ARG A 19 -25.36 10.69 -10.78
C ARG A 19 -24.15 10.13 -10.04
N ILE A 20 -23.00 10.78 -10.17
CA ILE A 20 -21.72 10.30 -9.63
C ILE A 20 -21.20 11.22 -8.53
N VAL A 21 -20.51 10.64 -7.55
CA VAL A 21 -19.71 11.33 -6.53
C VAL A 21 -18.34 10.67 -6.41
N GLN A 22 -17.38 11.32 -5.76
CA GLN A 22 -16.13 10.64 -5.40
C GLN A 22 -16.38 9.57 -4.31
N PRO A 23 -15.59 8.48 -4.24
CA PRO A 23 -14.53 8.08 -5.17
C PRO A 23 -15.07 7.46 -6.47
N TYR A 24 -14.27 7.48 -7.55
CA TYR A 24 -14.68 7.01 -8.87
C TYR A 24 -14.31 5.55 -9.20
N SER A 25 -13.73 4.81 -8.26
CA SER A 25 -13.22 3.45 -8.45
C SER A 25 -14.21 2.52 -9.16
N TRP A 26 -15.51 2.59 -8.82
CA TRP A 26 -16.56 1.77 -9.42
C TRP A 26 -17.28 2.41 -10.63
N VAL A 27 -17.16 3.73 -10.83
CA VAL A 27 -18.02 4.51 -11.76
C VAL A 27 -17.99 4.00 -13.20
N GLY A 28 -16.88 3.39 -13.63
CA GLY A 28 -16.77 2.81 -14.97
C GLY A 28 -17.70 1.61 -15.23
N HIS A 29 -18.27 1.01 -14.19
CA HIS A 29 -19.22 -0.11 -14.33
C HIS A 29 -20.68 0.33 -14.46
N ILE A 30 -21.00 1.61 -14.25
CA ILE A 30 -22.39 2.11 -14.30
C ILE A 30 -23.13 1.76 -15.61
N PRO A 31 -22.55 1.84 -16.82
CA PRO A 31 -23.25 1.48 -18.05
C PRO A 31 -23.64 -0.01 -18.04
N PHE A 32 -22.79 -0.87 -17.47
CA PHE A 32 -23.11 -2.28 -17.28
C PHE A 32 -24.16 -2.47 -16.18
N ALA A 33 -24.11 -1.71 -15.09
CA ALA A 33 -25.13 -1.72 -14.03
C ALA A 33 -26.54 -1.45 -14.61
N TYR A 34 -26.62 -0.48 -15.52
CA TYR A 34 -27.85 -0.15 -16.24
C TYR A 34 -28.29 -1.29 -17.15
N LEU A 35 -27.37 -1.84 -17.94
CA LEU A 35 -27.69 -2.98 -18.80
C LEU A 35 -28.19 -4.18 -17.98
N ALA A 36 -27.52 -4.48 -16.86
CA ALA A 36 -27.87 -5.59 -15.99
C ALA A 36 -29.30 -5.46 -15.47
N VAL A 37 -29.71 -4.28 -14.97
CA VAL A 37 -31.09 -4.03 -14.53
C VAL A 37 -32.09 -4.14 -15.69
N ASP A 38 -31.73 -3.62 -16.87
CA ASP A 38 -32.61 -3.66 -18.05
C ASP A 38 -32.85 -5.07 -18.58
N LEU A 39 -31.80 -5.90 -18.56
CA LEU A 39 -31.84 -7.30 -19.02
C LEU A 39 -32.48 -8.24 -18.00
N LEU A 40 -32.17 -8.05 -16.72
CA LEU A 40 -32.59 -8.94 -15.65
C LEU A 40 -33.99 -8.61 -15.15
N ARG A 41 -34.38 -7.32 -15.17
CA ARG A 41 -35.65 -6.82 -14.61
C ARG A 41 -35.92 -7.38 -13.19
N PRO A 42 -34.99 -7.18 -12.23
CA PRO A 42 -35.09 -7.79 -10.91
C PRO A 42 -36.32 -7.30 -10.13
N SER A 43 -36.94 -8.20 -9.37
CA SER A 43 -37.94 -7.85 -8.34
C SER A 43 -37.28 -7.48 -7.01
N SER A 44 -36.07 -8.00 -6.75
CA SER A 44 -35.25 -7.63 -5.59
C SER A 44 -33.78 -7.51 -5.96
N LEU A 45 -33.16 -6.43 -5.48
CA LEU A 45 -31.75 -6.11 -5.65
C LEU A 45 -31.12 -5.82 -4.30
N VAL A 46 -29.97 -6.43 -4.03
CA VAL A 46 -29.20 -6.17 -2.81
C VAL A 46 -27.76 -5.84 -3.15
N GLU A 47 -27.21 -4.83 -2.48
CA GLU A 47 -25.78 -4.55 -2.49
C GLU A 47 -25.20 -4.72 -1.08
N LEU A 48 -24.04 -5.38 -1.01
CA LEU A 48 -23.23 -5.56 0.19
C LEU A 48 -21.95 -4.74 0.03
N GLY A 49 -21.75 -3.74 0.88
CA GLY A 49 -20.67 -2.76 0.74
C GLY A 49 -21.06 -1.67 -0.24
N THR A 50 -21.49 -0.51 0.28
CA THR A 50 -22.09 0.57 -0.50
C THR A 50 -21.28 1.85 -0.43
N HIS A 51 -20.56 2.10 0.66
CA HIS A 51 -19.72 3.28 0.80
C HIS A 51 -20.46 4.60 0.41
N THR A 52 -19.97 5.36 -0.59
CA THR A 52 -20.61 6.60 -1.08
C THR A 52 -21.80 6.37 -2.02
N GLY A 53 -22.05 5.11 -2.41
CA GLY A 53 -23.24 4.64 -3.10
C GLY A 53 -23.26 4.81 -4.62
N ASN A 54 -22.12 5.02 -5.30
CA ASN A 54 -22.11 5.16 -6.76
C ASN A 54 -22.74 3.94 -7.48
N SER A 55 -22.36 2.73 -7.07
CA SER A 55 -22.91 1.46 -7.57
C SER A 55 -24.40 1.35 -7.25
N TYR A 56 -24.77 1.42 -5.97
CA TYR A 56 -26.15 1.28 -5.52
C TYR A 56 -27.11 2.30 -6.15
N LEU A 57 -26.70 3.57 -6.21
CA LEU A 57 -27.54 4.63 -6.77
C LEU A 57 -27.65 4.49 -8.29
N ALA A 58 -26.66 3.95 -8.99
CA ALA A 58 -26.79 3.61 -10.40
C ALA A 58 -27.85 2.52 -10.61
N PHE A 59 -27.84 1.45 -9.81
CA PHE A 59 -28.91 0.44 -9.87
C PHE A 59 -30.29 1.07 -9.59
N CYS A 60 -30.41 1.88 -8.54
CA CYS A 60 -31.66 2.59 -8.23
C CYS A 60 -32.10 3.53 -9.36
N GLN A 61 -31.16 4.20 -10.02
CA GLN A 61 -31.44 5.09 -11.16
C GLN A 61 -32.01 4.30 -12.34
N ALA A 62 -31.45 3.13 -12.66
CA ALA A 62 -31.97 2.25 -13.70
C ALA A 62 -33.38 1.73 -13.38
N VAL A 63 -33.60 1.26 -12.14
CA VAL A 63 -34.91 0.80 -11.66
C VAL A 63 -35.97 1.89 -11.82
N GLN A 64 -35.66 3.12 -11.39
CA GLN A 64 -36.55 4.27 -11.50
C GLN A 64 -36.82 4.63 -12.97
N ALA A 65 -35.78 4.68 -13.81
CA ALA A 65 -35.87 5.11 -15.20
C ALA A 65 -36.79 4.21 -16.04
N ILE A 66 -36.82 2.91 -15.75
CA ILE A 66 -37.66 1.94 -16.47
C ILE A 66 -38.95 1.58 -15.72
N GLY A 67 -39.24 2.24 -14.58
CA GLY A 67 -40.48 2.05 -13.81
C GLY A 67 -40.65 0.64 -13.24
N LEU A 68 -39.56 -0.01 -12.85
CA LEU A 68 -39.58 -1.39 -12.38
C LEU A 68 -40.10 -1.49 -10.95
N SER A 69 -40.97 -2.46 -10.68
CA SER A 69 -41.36 -2.83 -9.31
C SER A 69 -40.26 -3.68 -8.67
N CYS A 70 -39.19 -3.02 -8.23
CA CYS A 70 -38.02 -3.65 -7.62
C CYS A 70 -37.81 -3.11 -6.20
N GLN A 71 -37.58 -4.00 -5.24
CA GLN A 71 -37.12 -3.63 -3.91
C GLN A 71 -35.59 -3.60 -3.87
N CYS A 72 -35.01 -2.43 -3.61
CA CYS A 72 -33.56 -2.27 -3.48
C CYS A 72 -33.15 -2.17 -2.02
N THR A 73 -32.09 -2.88 -1.61
CA THR A 73 -31.47 -2.69 -0.29
C THR A 73 -29.96 -2.57 -0.40
N ALA A 74 -29.40 -1.52 0.18
CA ALA A 74 -27.97 -1.39 0.43
C ALA A 74 -27.69 -1.83 1.87
N VAL A 75 -26.72 -2.71 2.06
CA VAL A 75 -26.28 -3.18 3.36
C VAL A 75 -24.81 -2.78 3.54
N ASP A 76 -24.55 -2.02 4.58
CA ASP A 76 -23.21 -1.57 4.95
C ASP A 76 -23.24 -1.16 6.43
N THR A 77 -22.11 -1.17 7.12
CA THR A 77 -22.01 -0.61 8.46
C THR A 77 -21.97 0.93 8.42
N TRP A 78 -21.43 1.48 7.31
CA TRP A 78 -20.94 2.85 7.15
C TRP A 78 -20.01 3.28 8.30
N GLN A 79 -19.35 2.31 8.93
CA GLN A 79 -18.27 2.53 9.89
C GLN A 79 -16.90 2.29 9.23
N GLY A 80 -16.90 1.79 8.00
CA GLY A 80 -15.72 1.33 7.27
C GLY A 80 -15.41 -0.15 7.49
N ASP A 81 -14.42 -0.66 6.75
CA ASP A 81 -13.80 -1.97 6.98
C ASP A 81 -12.28 -1.90 6.64
N ALA A 82 -11.59 -3.04 6.74
CA ALA A 82 -10.14 -3.14 6.58
C ALA A 82 -9.62 -2.95 5.13
N HIS A 83 -10.50 -2.74 4.15
CA HIS A 83 -10.14 -2.36 2.79
C HIS A 83 -10.85 -1.09 2.29
N ALA A 84 -11.96 -0.70 2.95
CA ALA A 84 -12.72 0.50 2.63
C ALA A 84 -12.30 1.74 3.46
N GLN A 85 -11.42 1.64 4.46
CA GLN A 85 -11.11 2.73 5.43
C GLN A 85 -12.29 3.03 6.39
N HIS A 86 -11.98 3.47 7.62
CA HIS A 86 -12.99 3.92 8.59
C HIS A 86 -13.63 5.25 8.14
N TYR A 87 -14.93 5.24 7.89
CA TYR A 87 -15.68 6.43 7.48
C TYR A 87 -16.26 7.17 8.68
N GLY A 88 -16.24 8.51 8.65
CA GLY A 88 -17.08 9.31 9.51
C GLY A 88 -18.56 9.17 9.12
N GLU A 89 -19.48 9.47 10.06
CA GLU A 89 -20.94 9.48 9.84
C GLU A 89 -21.36 10.32 8.61
N ASP A 90 -20.53 11.26 8.18
CA ASP A 90 -20.72 12.12 7.01
C ASP A 90 -20.96 11.36 5.70
N ILE A 91 -20.32 10.19 5.49
CA ILE A 91 -20.55 9.37 4.29
C ILE A 91 -21.99 8.87 4.25
N TYR A 92 -22.47 8.28 5.34
CA TYR A 92 -23.84 7.81 5.46
C TYR A 92 -24.84 8.96 5.29
N GLN A 93 -24.63 10.09 5.98
CA GLN A 93 -25.55 11.22 5.92
C GLN A 93 -25.60 11.85 4.51
N SER A 94 -24.45 11.95 3.83
CA SER A 94 -24.37 12.47 2.46
C SER A 94 -24.99 11.52 1.45
N LEU A 95 -24.84 10.20 1.62
CA LEU A 95 -25.54 9.20 0.82
C LEU A 95 -27.05 9.28 1.04
N ARG A 96 -27.49 9.26 2.30
CA ARG A 96 -28.91 9.34 2.67
C ARG A 96 -29.58 10.60 2.11
N ALA A 97 -28.93 11.75 2.20
CA ALA A 97 -29.45 13.01 1.67
C ALA A 97 -29.66 12.98 0.14
N ARG A 98 -28.85 12.21 -0.59
CA ARG A 98 -29.01 11.98 -2.04
C ARG A 98 -30.02 10.88 -2.35
N HIS A 99 -30.07 9.85 -1.52
CA HIS A 99 -30.88 8.65 -1.71
C HIS A 99 -32.37 8.89 -1.39
N GLU A 100 -32.66 9.37 -0.18
CA GLU A 100 -34.02 9.40 0.37
C GLU A 100 -35.02 10.17 -0.53
N PRO A 101 -34.70 11.38 -1.03
CA PRO A 101 -35.66 12.16 -1.83
C PRO A 101 -35.97 11.53 -3.19
N LEU A 102 -35.10 10.64 -3.69
CA LEU A 102 -35.16 10.11 -5.04
C LEU A 102 -35.63 8.66 -5.09
N TYR A 103 -35.28 7.86 -4.09
CA TYR A 103 -35.41 6.40 -4.14
C TYR A 103 -36.10 5.80 -2.90
N GLY A 104 -36.36 6.58 -1.84
CA GLY A 104 -36.93 6.08 -0.57
C GLY A 104 -38.27 5.35 -0.69
N ALA A 105 -39.00 5.53 -1.80
CA ALA A 105 -40.27 4.83 -2.06
C ALA A 105 -40.11 3.32 -2.34
N PHE A 106 -38.94 2.87 -2.82
CA PHE A 106 -38.70 1.47 -3.20
C PHE A 106 -37.33 0.94 -2.75
N SER A 107 -36.50 1.81 -2.18
CA SER A 107 -35.12 1.51 -1.81
C SER A 107 -34.87 1.89 -0.36
N ARG A 108 -34.07 1.10 0.35
CA ARG A 108 -33.66 1.37 1.74
C ARG A 108 -32.14 1.26 1.94
N LEU A 109 -31.63 1.97 2.93
CA LEU A 109 -30.25 1.86 3.43
C LEU A 109 -30.30 1.13 4.79
N LEU A 110 -29.66 -0.04 4.89
CA LEU A 110 -29.67 -0.89 6.08
C LEU A 110 -28.30 -0.86 6.76
N ARG A 111 -28.20 -0.13 7.88
CA ARG A 111 -26.97 -0.04 8.69
C ARG A 111 -26.78 -1.32 9.50
N SER A 112 -26.01 -2.27 8.99
CA SER A 112 -25.74 -3.56 9.63
C SER A 112 -24.52 -4.23 8.99
N THR A 113 -23.95 -5.21 9.67
CA THR A 113 -23.06 -6.18 8.99
C THR A 113 -23.87 -7.08 8.05
N PHE A 114 -23.19 -7.72 7.10
CA PHE A 114 -23.87 -8.62 6.14
C PHE A 114 -24.48 -9.84 6.84
N ASP A 115 -23.79 -10.38 7.84
CA ASP A 115 -24.23 -11.53 8.65
C ASP A 115 -25.49 -11.24 9.47
N GLU A 116 -25.64 -10.02 9.99
CA GLU A 116 -26.85 -9.60 10.69
C GLU A 116 -28.01 -9.36 9.72
N ALA A 117 -27.71 -8.78 8.55
CA ALA A 117 -28.71 -8.41 7.56
C ALA A 117 -29.32 -9.61 6.84
N VAL A 118 -28.55 -10.68 6.59
CA VAL A 118 -28.97 -11.83 5.76
C VAL A 118 -30.27 -12.47 6.25
N GLY A 119 -30.51 -12.49 7.56
CA GLY A 119 -31.73 -13.04 8.18
C GLY A 119 -33.01 -12.24 7.88
N ALA A 120 -32.88 -10.99 7.43
CA ALA A 120 -34.00 -10.13 7.06
C ALA A 120 -34.51 -10.37 5.63
N PHE A 121 -33.82 -11.21 4.84
CA PHE A 121 -34.19 -11.54 3.47
C PHE A 121 -34.79 -12.95 3.40
N ALA A 122 -35.85 -13.08 2.61
CA ALA A 122 -36.47 -14.37 2.35
C ALA A 122 -35.53 -15.25 1.51
N ASP A 123 -35.64 -16.56 1.68
CA ASP A 123 -34.92 -17.50 0.82
C ASP A 123 -35.46 -17.40 -0.61
N ASN A 124 -34.58 -17.58 -1.59
CA ASN A 124 -34.92 -17.53 -3.02
C ASN A 124 -35.59 -16.23 -3.50
N SER A 125 -35.28 -15.07 -2.91
CA SER A 125 -35.94 -13.80 -3.24
C SER A 125 -35.08 -12.79 -3.98
N ILE A 126 -33.75 -12.90 -3.94
CA ILE A 126 -32.84 -11.89 -4.49
C ILE A 126 -32.49 -12.23 -5.94
N ASP A 127 -32.82 -11.34 -6.88
CA ASP A 127 -32.54 -11.53 -8.31
C ASP A 127 -31.19 -10.94 -8.71
N LEU A 128 -30.75 -9.85 -8.07
CA LEU A 128 -29.44 -9.25 -8.29
C LEU A 128 -28.74 -9.01 -6.96
N LEU A 129 -27.58 -9.62 -6.77
CA LEU A 129 -26.71 -9.39 -5.62
C LEU A 129 -25.40 -8.76 -6.11
N HIS A 130 -25.02 -7.61 -5.57
CA HIS A 130 -23.71 -7.02 -5.76
C HIS A 130 -22.90 -7.15 -4.46
N ILE A 131 -21.70 -7.71 -4.53
CA ILE A 131 -20.79 -7.90 -3.41
C ILE A 131 -19.54 -7.04 -3.66
N ASP A 132 -19.35 -6.05 -2.79
CA ASP A 132 -18.28 -5.06 -2.81
C ASP A 132 -17.87 -4.69 -1.36
N GLY A 133 -17.77 -5.72 -0.51
CA GLY A 133 -17.30 -5.62 0.88
C GLY A 133 -15.82 -5.97 1.02
N LEU A 134 -15.43 -6.58 2.14
CA LEU A 134 -14.02 -6.91 2.37
C LEU A 134 -13.46 -7.87 1.30
N HIS A 135 -12.41 -7.44 0.61
CA HIS A 135 -11.84 -8.12 -0.57
C HIS A 135 -10.87 -9.28 -0.30
N THR A 136 -10.76 -9.80 0.93
CA THR A 136 -9.99 -11.02 1.20
C THR A 136 -10.71 -12.25 0.63
N TYR A 137 -9.98 -13.33 0.33
CA TYR A 137 -10.58 -14.56 -0.22
C TYR A 137 -11.63 -15.15 0.71
N GLU A 138 -11.33 -15.18 2.01
CA GLU A 138 -12.19 -15.74 3.04
C GLU A 138 -13.47 -14.93 3.20
N ALA A 139 -13.40 -13.59 3.18
CA ALA A 139 -14.55 -12.72 3.37
C ALA A 139 -15.52 -12.78 2.17
N VAL A 140 -15.01 -12.57 0.94
CA VAL A 140 -15.88 -12.61 -0.25
C VAL A 140 -16.53 -13.99 -0.44
N ARG A 141 -15.82 -15.06 -0.08
CA ARG A 141 -16.36 -16.42 -0.11
C ARG A 141 -17.45 -16.61 0.94
N HIS A 142 -17.21 -16.15 2.18
CA HIS A 142 -18.18 -16.21 3.26
C HIS A 142 -19.45 -15.44 2.92
N ASP A 143 -19.31 -14.23 2.37
CA ASP A 143 -20.45 -13.41 1.93
C ASP A 143 -21.26 -14.11 0.84
N PHE A 144 -20.58 -14.64 -0.18
CA PHE A 144 -21.25 -15.38 -1.24
C PHE A 144 -21.98 -16.62 -0.69
N GLU A 145 -21.33 -17.44 0.13
CA GLU A 145 -21.90 -18.69 0.66
C GLU A 145 -23.06 -18.42 1.62
N SER A 146 -22.97 -17.38 2.45
CA SER A 146 -24.02 -17.00 3.42
C SER A 146 -25.25 -16.43 2.72
N TRP A 147 -25.07 -15.72 1.60
CA TRP A 147 -26.18 -15.14 0.83
C TRP A 147 -26.73 -16.06 -0.25
N LEU A 148 -26.02 -17.14 -0.61
CA LEU A 148 -26.44 -18.12 -1.62
C LEU A 148 -27.88 -18.64 -1.42
N PRO A 149 -28.36 -18.99 -0.20
CA PRO A 149 -29.75 -19.44 0.00
C PRO A 149 -30.81 -18.36 -0.27
N LYS A 150 -30.41 -17.09 -0.29
CA LYS A 150 -31.30 -15.93 -0.54
C LYS A 150 -31.46 -15.64 -2.02
N LEU A 151 -30.58 -16.17 -2.86
CA LEU A 151 -30.60 -15.98 -4.31
C LEU A 151 -31.77 -16.72 -4.96
N SER A 152 -32.53 -16.01 -5.80
CA SER A 152 -33.66 -16.57 -6.53
C SER A 152 -33.22 -17.50 -7.67
N GLY A 153 -34.19 -18.15 -8.30
CA GLY A 153 -33.95 -18.90 -9.53
C GLY A 153 -33.42 -18.04 -10.69
N ASN A 154 -33.60 -16.72 -10.66
CA ASN A 154 -33.17 -15.79 -11.71
C ASN A 154 -31.82 -15.14 -11.40
N ALA A 155 -31.18 -15.50 -10.28
CA ALA A 155 -30.15 -14.70 -9.67
C ALA A 155 -28.88 -14.51 -10.51
N VAL A 156 -28.41 -13.27 -10.55
CA VAL A 156 -27.07 -12.90 -11.00
C VAL A 156 -26.32 -12.28 -9.81
N VAL A 157 -25.06 -12.68 -9.63
CA VAL A 157 -24.16 -12.11 -8.64
C VAL A 157 -23.07 -11.30 -9.33
N LEU A 158 -22.81 -10.11 -8.82
CA LEU A 158 -21.73 -9.22 -9.24
C LEU A 158 -20.67 -9.16 -8.14
N LEU A 159 -19.39 -9.27 -8.53
CA LEU A 159 -18.23 -9.26 -7.64
C LEU A 159 -17.28 -8.17 -8.09
N HIS A 160 -17.03 -7.17 -7.26
CA HIS A 160 -16.06 -6.11 -7.58
C HIS A 160 -14.60 -6.55 -7.32
N ASP A 161 -13.62 -5.76 -7.77
CA ASP A 161 -12.18 -5.99 -7.59
C ASP A 161 -11.60 -7.30 -8.18
N THR A 162 -12.28 -7.86 -9.19
CA THR A 162 -11.83 -9.10 -9.84
C THR A 162 -10.56 -8.97 -10.68
N ALA A 163 -10.07 -7.75 -10.95
CA ALA A 163 -8.79 -7.50 -11.64
C ALA A 163 -7.62 -7.24 -10.67
N VAL A 164 -7.87 -7.10 -9.36
CA VAL A 164 -6.81 -6.87 -8.34
C VAL A 164 -6.15 -8.20 -7.97
N ARG A 165 -4.81 -8.23 -7.82
CA ARG A 165 -4.03 -9.44 -7.48
C ARG A 165 -3.05 -9.26 -6.32
N GLU A 166 -2.98 -8.06 -5.76
CA GLU A 166 -2.01 -7.67 -4.73
C GLU A 166 -2.70 -7.36 -3.39
N ARG A 167 -1.92 -7.00 -2.36
CA ARG A 167 -2.43 -6.51 -1.06
C ARG A 167 -3.35 -7.49 -0.30
N GLY A 168 -3.20 -8.79 -0.54
CA GLY A 168 -4.05 -9.81 0.09
C GLY A 168 -5.46 -9.92 -0.49
N PHE A 169 -5.75 -9.25 -1.62
CA PHE A 169 -7.02 -9.39 -2.33
C PHE A 169 -7.20 -10.82 -2.84
N GLY A 170 -8.35 -11.39 -2.57
CA GLY A 170 -8.70 -12.76 -2.91
C GLY A 170 -9.89 -12.92 -3.86
N VAL A 171 -10.54 -11.81 -4.24
CA VAL A 171 -11.76 -11.85 -5.07
C VAL A 171 -11.53 -12.48 -6.42
N ALA A 172 -10.40 -12.17 -7.06
CA ALA A 172 -9.99 -12.78 -8.32
C ALA A 172 -9.94 -14.31 -8.27
N ARG A 173 -9.30 -14.85 -7.23
CA ARG A 173 -9.19 -16.30 -7.02
C ARG A 173 -10.56 -16.93 -6.82
N PHE A 174 -11.41 -16.29 -6.02
CA PHE A 174 -12.76 -16.80 -5.78
C PHE A 174 -13.62 -16.74 -7.05
N PHE A 175 -13.49 -15.69 -7.85
CA PHE A 175 -14.17 -15.59 -9.15
C PHE A 175 -13.75 -16.71 -10.11
N GLU A 176 -12.47 -17.09 -10.17
CA GLU A 176 -11.99 -18.24 -10.95
C GLU A 176 -12.67 -19.56 -10.51
N GLU A 177 -12.87 -19.76 -9.20
CA GLU A 177 -13.59 -20.93 -8.67
C GLU A 177 -15.08 -20.92 -9.06
N LEU A 178 -15.71 -19.75 -9.08
CA LEU A 178 -17.10 -19.59 -9.54
C LEU A 178 -17.23 -19.79 -11.05
N ALA A 179 -16.27 -19.30 -11.84
CA ALA A 179 -16.22 -19.45 -13.30
C ALA A 179 -16.16 -20.94 -13.73
N ALA A 180 -15.58 -21.81 -12.90
CA ALA A 180 -15.57 -23.25 -13.12
C ALA A 180 -16.95 -23.91 -12.90
N ARG A 181 -17.88 -23.22 -12.22
CA ARG A 181 -19.18 -23.77 -11.79
C ARG A 181 -20.37 -23.12 -12.47
N TYR A 182 -20.26 -21.85 -12.82
CA TYR A 182 -21.36 -21.02 -13.32
C TYR A 182 -20.97 -20.31 -14.62
N PRO A 183 -21.92 -20.00 -15.50
CA PRO A 183 -21.68 -19.08 -16.59
C PRO A 183 -21.24 -17.70 -16.05
N CYS A 184 -20.12 -17.19 -16.54
CA CYS A 184 -19.52 -15.96 -16.03
C CYS A 184 -18.91 -15.06 -17.11
N PHE A 185 -18.68 -13.79 -16.76
CA PHE A 185 -17.91 -12.83 -17.56
C PHE A 185 -17.25 -11.81 -16.64
N ASP A 186 -16.09 -11.27 -17.03
CA ASP A 186 -15.32 -10.33 -16.24
C ASP A 186 -14.92 -9.09 -17.05
N PHE A 187 -15.11 -7.92 -16.43
CA PHE A 187 -14.55 -6.65 -16.85
C PHE A 187 -13.20 -6.43 -16.17
N MET A 188 -12.29 -5.74 -16.86
CA MET A 188 -10.91 -5.51 -16.37
C MET A 188 -10.64 -4.06 -15.95
N HIS A 189 -11.43 -3.10 -16.44
CA HIS A 189 -11.35 -1.69 -16.06
C HIS A 189 -11.99 -1.47 -14.68
N SER A 190 -11.74 -0.30 -14.05
CA SER A 190 -12.33 0.06 -12.75
C SER A 190 -12.16 -1.05 -11.71
N HIS A 191 -10.91 -1.52 -11.55
CA HIS A 191 -10.50 -2.65 -10.68
C HIS A 191 -11.16 -4.01 -10.97
N GLY A 192 -11.99 -4.08 -11.99
CA GLY A 192 -12.63 -5.27 -12.51
C GLY A 192 -13.98 -5.59 -11.87
N LEU A 193 -14.86 -6.22 -12.64
CA LEU A 193 -16.18 -6.64 -12.19
C LEU A 193 -16.51 -8.02 -12.76
N GLY A 194 -16.67 -9.01 -11.88
CA GLY A 194 -17.12 -10.34 -12.20
C GLY A 194 -18.64 -10.42 -12.23
N VAL A 195 -19.16 -11.06 -13.26
CA VAL A 195 -20.60 -11.32 -13.48
C VAL A 195 -20.80 -12.81 -13.44
N VAL A 196 -21.66 -13.29 -12.55
CA VAL A 196 -21.89 -14.73 -12.33
C VAL A 196 -23.38 -15.04 -12.39
N ALA A 197 -23.81 -15.83 -13.38
CA ALA A 197 -25.19 -16.29 -13.49
C ALA A 197 -25.41 -17.52 -12.59
N VAL A 198 -25.90 -17.29 -11.37
CA VAL A 198 -26.04 -18.33 -10.34
C VAL A 198 -27.38 -19.06 -10.45
N GLY A 199 -28.44 -18.35 -10.80
CA GLY A 199 -29.79 -18.89 -10.91
C GLY A 199 -29.95 -19.92 -12.03
N ALA A 200 -30.81 -20.92 -11.82
CA ALA A 200 -31.12 -21.92 -12.84
C ALA A 200 -32.05 -21.41 -13.96
N GLN A 201 -32.65 -20.23 -13.77
CA GLN A 201 -33.68 -19.61 -14.61
C GLN A 201 -33.35 -18.14 -14.93
N VAL A 202 -32.05 -17.76 -14.94
CA VAL A 202 -31.63 -16.41 -15.36
C VAL A 202 -32.30 -16.05 -16.70
N PRO A 203 -32.90 -14.85 -16.84
CA PRO A 203 -33.60 -14.45 -18.06
C PRO A 203 -32.76 -14.64 -19.31
N GLU A 204 -33.39 -15.15 -20.38
CA GLU A 204 -32.70 -15.47 -21.63
C GLU A 204 -32.09 -14.21 -22.28
N SER A 205 -32.64 -13.02 -22.05
CA SER A 205 -32.04 -11.73 -22.42
C SER A 205 -30.64 -11.55 -21.83
N PHE A 206 -30.49 -11.83 -20.53
CA PHE A 206 -29.21 -11.74 -19.83
C PHE A 206 -28.25 -12.85 -20.26
N MET A 207 -28.75 -14.07 -20.42
CA MET A 207 -27.95 -15.21 -20.90
C MET A 207 -27.47 -15.02 -22.34
N ALA A 208 -28.27 -14.38 -23.20
CA ALA A 208 -27.87 -14.02 -24.56
C ALA A 208 -26.72 -13.01 -24.57
N PHE A 209 -26.80 -11.97 -23.74
CA PHE A 209 -25.69 -11.04 -23.51
C PHE A 209 -24.44 -11.79 -23.05
N LEU A 210 -24.56 -12.67 -22.04
CA LEU A 210 -23.42 -13.36 -21.46
C LEU A 210 -22.70 -14.26 -22.47
N ARG A 211 -23.46 -15.01 -23.28
CA ARG A 211 -22.89 -15.84 -24.37
C ARG A 211 -22.17 -14.98 -25.41
N GLN A 212 -22.72 -13.82 -25.76
CA GLN A 212 -22.07 -12.90 -26.70
C GLN A 212 -20.81 -12.27 -26.11
N ALA A 213 -20.84 -11.87 -24.84
CA ALA A 213 -19.70 -11.34 -24.12
C ALA A 213 -18.56 -12.35 -24.06
N GLN A 214 -18.87 -13.61 -23.75
CA GLN A 214 -17.88 -14.71 -23.77
C GLN A 214 -17.35 -15.01 -25.17
N ALA A 215 -18.17 -14.88 -26.21
CA ALA A 215 -17.75 -15.10 -27.59
C ALA A 215 -16.85 -13.98 -28.13
N LYS A 216 -16.99 -12.75 -27.60
CA LYS A 216 -16.24 -11.55 -28.03
C LYS A 216 -15.79 -10.69 -26.82
N PRO A 217 -14.94 -11.23 -25.94
CA PRO A 217 -14.65 -10.62 -24.64
C PRO A 217 -13.97 -9.26 -24.77
N GLU A 218 -12.97 -9.14 -25.64
CA GLU A 218 -12.22 -7.90 -25.87
C GLU A 218 -13.13 -6.79 -26.41
N ALA A 219 -14.01 -7.11 -27.36
CA ALA A 219 -14.94 -6.14 -27.93
C ALA A 219 -15.98 -5.66 -26.90
N THR A 220 -16.50 -6.58 -26.08
CA THR A 220 -17.44 -6.22 -25.01
C THR A 220 -16.75 -5.35 -23.95
N ARG A 221 -15.56 -5.74 -23.48
CA ARG A 221 -14.79 -4.94 -22.51
C ARG A 221 -14.50 -3.54 -23.07
N ALA A 222 -13.96 -3.45 -24.28
CA ALA A 222 -13.66 -2.18 -24.94
C ALA A 222 -14.89 -1.29 -25.12
N TYR A 223 -16.07 -1.88 -25.41
CA TYR A 223 -17.31 -1.12 -25.50
C TYR A 223 -17.68 -0.46 -24.16
N PHE A 224 -17.69 -1.24 -23.07
CA PHE A 224 -18.06 -0.73 -21.75
C PHE A 224 -17.02 0.24 -21.19
N GLU A 225 -15.74 0.01 -21.45
CA GLU A 225 -14.65 0.90 -21.11
C GLU A 225 -14.76 2.23 -21.88
N ALA A 226 -15.07 2.19 -23.18
CA ALA A 226 -15.31 3.40 -23.97
C ALA A 226 -16.53 4.18 -23.42
N MET A 227 -17.60 3.49 -23.06
CA MET A 227 -18.78 4.09 -22.43
C MET A 227 -18.44 4.72 -21.07
N ALA A 228 -17.67 4.03 -20.23
CA ALA A 228 -17.17 4.54 -18.96
C ALA A 228 -16.43 5.88 -19.14
N GLY A 229 -15.57 5.96 -20.16
CA GLY A 229 -14.84 7.19 -20.50
C GLY A 229 -15.71 8.42 -20.79
N THR A 230 -16.99 8.22 -21.15
CA THR A 230 -17.95 9.30 -21.45
C THR A 230 -18.74 9.81 -20.24
N LEU A 231 -18.80 9.05 -19.15
CA LEU A 231 -19.68 9.35 -18.00
C LEU A 231 -19.26 10.60 -17.25
N VAL A 232 -17.97 10.89 -17.24
CA VAL A 232 -17.37 12.08 -16.62
C VAL A 232 -17.21 13.18 -17.67
N GLY A 233 -18.27 13.57 -18.41
CA GLY A 233 -18.20 14.62 -19.45
C GLY A 233 -17.86 16.03 -18.93
N ASP A 234 -17.44 16.95 -19.83
CA ASP A 234 -16.94 18.34 -19.63
C ASP A 234 -17.83 19.31 -18.80
N ALA A 235 -18.98 18.85 -18.33
CA ALA A 235 -19.77 19.55 -17.34
C ALA A 235 -19.59 18.82 -16.00
N GLY A 236 -18.62 19.31 -15.21
CA GLY A 236 -18.63 19.09 -13.76
C GLY A 236 -20.01 19.40 -13.18
N PRO A 237 -20.34 18.87 -11.99
CA PRO A 237 -21.63 19.14 -11.36
C PRO A 237 -21.91 20.65 -11.39
N ALA A 238 -23.07 21.04 -11.92
CA ALA A 238 -23.55 22.40 -11.84
C ALA A 238 -23.70 22.76 -10.35
N GLY A 239 -22.65 23.37 -9.79
CA GLY A 239 -22.54 23.54 -8.35
C GLY A 239 -21.15 23.95 -7.89
N ARG A 240 -20.83 25.23 -8.16
CA ARG A 240 -19.86 26.08 -7.44
C ARG A 240 -18.36 25.88 -7.73
N ASP A 241 -17.74 27.00 -8.08
CA ASP A 241 -16.36 27.37 -7.76
C ASP A 241 -16.10 27.19 -6.26
N ALA A 242 -15.75 25.97 -5.85
CA ALA A 242 -15.10 25.71 -4.58
C ALA A 242 -13.94 24.74 -4.84
N PRO A 243 -12.69 25.08 -4.51
CA PRO A 243 -11.59 24.14 -4.63
C PRO A 243 -11.89 22.92 -3.77
N ALA A 244 -11.97 21.74 -4.39
CA ALA A 244 -12.13 20.49 -3.65
C ALA A 244 -10.86 20.24 -2.84
N ASN A 245 -11.01 20.09 -1.51
CA ASN A 245 -9.93 19.72 -0.60
C ASN A 245 -9.33 18.37 -1.02
N VAL A 246 -8.01 18.26 -0.98
CA VAL A 246 -7.26 17.00 -1.11
C VAL A 246 -7.12 16.37 0.28
N ALA A 247 -7.09 15.05 0.39
CA ALA A 247 -6.76 14.36 1.64
C ALA A 247 -5.33 13.82 1.55
N CYS A 248 -4.48 14.19 2.50
CA CYS A 248 -3.20 13.53 2.71
C CYS A 248 -3.35 12.51 3.85
N ARG A 249 -2.87 11.28 3.62
CA ARG A 249 -2.90 10.21 4.63
C ARG A 249 -1.50 9.74 5.00
N LEU A 250 -1.34 9.36 6.26
CA LEU A 250 -0.13 8.77 6.81
C LEU A 250 -0.50 7.45 7.50
N TYR A 251 -0.04 6.35 6.93
CA TYR A 251 -0.18 5.01 7.48
C TYR A 251 1.08 4.62 8.23
N TYR A 252 0.93 3.77 9.25
CA TYR A 252 2.04 3.33 10.08
C TYR A 252 1.95 1.84 10.41
N ARG A 253 3.08 1.14 10.44
CA ARG A 253 3.14 -0.30 10.77
C ARG A 253 4.50 -0.71 11.37
N ARG A 254 4.51 -1.80 12.12
CA ARG A 254 5.74 -2.52 12.49
C ARG A 254 6.22 -3.45 11.38
N GLN A 255 7.43 -3.99 11.54
CA GLN A 255 8.09 -4.84 10.56
C GLN A 255 7.32 -6.15 10.29
N ASP A 256 6.66 -6.69 11.31
CA ASP A 256 5.89 -7.94 11.28
C ASP A 256 4.38 -7.75 11.03
N GLU A 257 3.94 -6.51 10.85
CA GLU A 257 2.54 -6.16 10.62
C GLU A 257 2.27 -5.87 9.14
N SER A 258 1.11 -6.31 8.66
CA SER A 258 0.54 -5.80 7.40
C SER A 258 0.02 -4.37 7.61
N TYR A 259 -0.12 -3.61 6.53
CA TYR A 259 -0.90 -2.37 6.58
C TYR A 259 -2.34 -2.68 6.98
N ASP A 260 -2.89 -1.85 7.86
CA ASP A 260 -4.18 -2.00 8.53
C ASP A 260 -4.84 -0.63 8.58
N ASP A 261 -6.09 -0.56 8.17
CA ASP A 261 -6.86 0.67 8.04
C ASP A 261 -7.25 1.30 9.39
N ALA A 262 -6.98 0.63 10.52
CA ALA A 262 -7.02 1.25 11.85
C ALA A 262 -5.76 2.11 12.14
N ARG A 263 -4.68 1.95 11.37
CA ARG A 263 -3.38 2.63 11.56
C ARG A 263 -3.13 3.70 10.51
N VAL A 264 -4.07 4.63 10.38
CA VAL A 264 -4.00 5.77 9.46
C VAL A 264 -4.32 7.08 10.16
N LEU A 265 -3.62 8.14 9.76
CA LEU A 265 -3.88 9.51 10.15
C LEU A 265 -4.17 10.33 8.88
N GLN A 266 -5.21 11.16 8.90
CA GLN A 266 -5.63 11.93 7.73
C GLN A 266 -5.71 13.42 8.02
N GLN A 267 -5.32 14.24 7.04
CA GLN A 267 -5.57 15.68 7.02
C GLN A 267 -6.18 16.09 5.68
N SER A 268 -7.32 16.78 5.72
CA SER A 268 -7.92 17.42 4.56
C SER A 268 -7.36 18.83 4.39
N LEU A 269 -6.91 19.17 3.19
CA LEU A 269 -6.16 20.39 2.89
C LEU A 269 -6.61 20.99 1.56
N ASP A 270 -6.59 22.32 1.47
CA ASP A 270 -6.75 22.99 0.18
C ASP A 270 -5.41 22.97 -0.56
N ALA A 271 -5.26 22.05 -1.51
CA ALA A 271 -4.04 21.93 -2.29
C ALA A 271 -3.84 23.08 -3.30
N ALA A 272 -4.62 24.17 -3.24
CA ALA A 272 -4.35 25.40 -3.99
C ALA A 272 -3.08 26.09 -3.45
N ASP A 273 -2.74 25.84 -2.19
CA ASP A 273 -1.59 26.41 -1.50
C ASP A 273 -0.34 25.52 -1.64
N GLY A 274 0.31 25.58 -2.81
CA GLY A 274 1.66 25.07 -3.09
C GLY A 274 2.31 24.14 -2.07
N VAL A 275 3.20 24.67 -1.21
CA VAL A 275 3.99 23.86 -0.26
C VAL A 275 3.39 23.90 1.14
N LEU A 276 3.01 22.74 1.67
CA LEU A 276 2.37 22.57 2.98
C LEU A 276 3.28 21.79 3.93
N GLU A 277 3.18 22.10 5.22
CA GLU A 277 3.84 21.34 6.30
C GLU A 277 2.73 20.69 7.14
N LEU A 278 2.67 19.36 7.11
CA LEU A 278 1.63 18.56 7.74
C LEU A 278 2.18 17.87 8.98
N GLN A 279 1.40 17.88 10.06
CA GLN A 279 1.79 17.31 11.35
C GLN A 279 0.82 16.21 11.77
N PHE A 280 1.33 14.98 11.89
CA PHE A 280 0.55 13.80 12.23
C PHE A 280 0.98 13.29 13.61
N ARG A 281 0.04 13.16 14.54
CA ARG A 281 0.32 12.61 15.89
C ARG A 281 -0.08 11.15 15.95
N LEU A 282 0.90 10.28 16.14
CA LEU A 282 0.68 8.85 16.33
C LEU A 282 0.00 8.60 17.69
N PRO A 283 -0.87 7.58 17.80
CA PRO A 283 -1.44 7.19 19.08
C PRO A 283 -0.36 6.85 20.12
N HIS A 284 -0.70 7.01 21.39
CA HIS A 284 0.24 6.78 22.49
C HIS A 284 0.75 5.33 22.50
N GLY A 285 2.07 5.15 22.56
CA GLY A 285 2.72 3.83 22.58
C GLY A 285 2.92 3.19 21.20
N GLU A 286 2.51 3.85 20.12
CA GLU A 286 2.77 3.36 18.76
C GLU A 286 4.20 3.64 18.32
N ARG A 287 4.88 2.60 17.84
CA ARG A 287 6.27 2.66 17.33
C ARG A 287 6.33 1.95 15.99
N PRO A 288 6.14 2.68 14.89
CA PRO A 288 6.22 2.09 13.57
C PRO A 288 7.66 1.90 13.13
N ASP A 289 7.90 0.84 12.37
CA ASP A 289 9.14 0.64 11.62
C ASP A 289 9.04 1.32 10.25
N TYR A 290 7.83 1.42 9.70
CA TYR A 290 7.55 1.99 8.38
C TYR A 290 6.38 2.95 8.43
N LEU A 291 6.50 4.04 7.68
CA LEU A 291 5.40 4.95 7.38
C LEU A 291 5.08 4.88 5.88
N ARG A 292 3.80 4.93 5.54
CA ARG A 292 3.35 5.14 4.15
C ARG A 292 2.65 6.50 4.08
N LEU A 293 3.08 7.33 3.14
CA LEU A 293 2.56 8.66 2.91
C LEU A 293 1.84 8.72 1.57
N ASP A 294 0.57 9.08 1.65
CA ASP A 294 -0.33 9.24 0.51
C ASP A 294 -0.60 10.75 0.39
N PRO A 295 0.12 11.49 -0.47
CA PRO A 295 -0.01 12.93 -0.54
C PRO A 295 -1.39 13.38 -1.04
N ALA A 296 -2.09 12.55 -1.82
CA ALA A 296 -3.40 12.85 -2.42
C ALA A 296 -4.10 11.56 -2.92
N GLU A 297 -5.40 11.67 -3.25
CA GLU A 297 -6.18 10.65 -3.98
C GLU A 297 -6.41 11.04 -5.46
N VAL A 298 -5.41 11.68 -6.09
CA VAL A 298 -5.49 12.10 -7.50
C VAL A 298 -4.10 12.00 -8.13
N PRO A 299 -3.98 11.96 -9.47
CA PRO A 299 -2.68 12.07 -10.12
C PRO A 299 -2.04 13.44 -9.92
N GLY A 300 -0.72 13.48 -10.01
CA GLY A 300 0.00 14.71 -9.82
C GLY A 300 1.50 14.54 -9.64
N VAL A 301 2.13 15.65 -9.30
CA VAL A 301 3.54 15.74 -8.94
C VAL A 301 3.64 16.29 -7.54
N TYR A 302 4.24 15.49 -6.65
CA TYR A 302 4.34 15.76 -5.23
C TYR A 302 5.81 15.76 -4.80
N GLY A 303 6.31 16.91 -4.35
CA GLY A 303 7.64 17.04 -3.77
C GLY A 303 7.60 16.78 -2.28
N ILE A 304 8.11 15.64 -1.82
CA ILE A 304 8.19 15.29 -0.41
C ILE A 304 9.52 15.83 0.14
N GLY A 305 9.42 16.81 1.02
CA GLY A 305 10.54 17.42 1.72
C GLY A 305 11.04 16.59 2.89
N PRO A 306 11.88 17.18 3.75
CA PRO A 306 12.37 16.50 4.94
C PRO A 306 11.23 16.07 5.86
N VAL A 307 11.34 14.84 6.37
CA VAL A 307 10.44 14.28 7.37
C VAL A 307 11.11 14.42 8.73
N ARG A 308 10.40 14.99 9.70
CA ARG A 308 10.88 15.13 11.09
C ARG A 308 10.02 14.32 12.02
N LEU A 309 10.66 13.65 12.96
CA LEU A 309 10.04 12.91 14.03
C LEU A 309 10.30 13.68 15.32
N ARG A 310 9.26 14.00 16.08
CA ARG A 310 9.36 14.64 17.39
C ARG A 310 8.79 13.71 18.45
N LEU A 311 9.57 13.44 19.47
CA LEU A 311 9.12 12.79 20.70
C LEU A 311 8.49 13.87 21.58
N VAL A 312 7.21 13.72 21.89
CA VAL A 312 6.42 14.79 22.54
C VAL A 312 6.87 15.04 23.99
N GLU A 313 7.27 13.99 24.70
CA GLU A 313 7.63 14.09 26.13
C GLU A 313 9.05 14.63 26.36
N THR A 314 10.01 14.17 25.57
CA THR A 314 11.41 14.62 25.64
C THR A 314 11.69 15.89 24.83
N GLU A 315 10.70 16.34 24.04
CA GLU A 315 10.84 17.39 23.01
C GLU A 315 11.99 17.14 22.01
N ALA A 316 12.54 15.93 21.98
CA ALA A 316 13.61 15.58 21.05
C ALA A 316 13.05 15.53 19.63
N SER A 317 13.69 16.25 18.70
CA SER A 317 13.31 16.25 17.28
C SER A 317 14.46 15.76 16.43
N HIS A 318 14.17 14.80 15.57
CA HIS A 318 15.10 14.17 14.65
C HIS A 318 14.58 14.30 13.22
N GLU A 319 15.38 14.89 12.34
CA GLU A 319 15.11 14.85 10.90
C GLU A 319 15.60 13.51 10.34
N LEU A 320 14.78 12.85 9.53
CA LEU A 320 15.14 11.60 8.86
C LEU A 320 16.21 11.89 7.80
N PRO A 321 17.45 11.39 7.96
CA PRO A 321 18.49 11.63 6.99
C PRO A 321 18.24 10.80 5.73
N ALA A 322 18.48 11.41 4.56
CA ALA A 322 18.42 10.76 3.24
C ALA A 322 17.15 9.92 3.04
N LEU A 323 15.98 10.58 3.02
CA LEU A 323 14.67 9.92 2.83
C LEU A 323 14.67 8.97 1.62
N GLU A 324 15.35 9.34 0.54
CA GLU A 324 15.53 8.53 -0.67
C GLU A 324 16.16 7.15 -0.43
N ASP A 325 17.07 7.03 0.54
CA ASP A 325 17.74 5.79 0.90
C ASP A 325 16.88 4.88 1.79
N ARG A 326 15.78 5.42 2.32
CA ARG A 326 14.85 4.74 3.25
C ARG A 326 13.56 4.29 2.57
N LEU A 327 13.39 4.59 1.27
CA LEU A 327 12.18 4.26 0.53
C LEU A 327 11.99 2.74 0.42
N GLY A 328 10.77 2.30 0.70
CA GLY A 328 10.28 0.95 0.45
C GLY A 328 9.50 0.91 -0.86
N HIS A 329 8.25 0.49 -0.78
CA HIS A 329 7.36 0.46 -1.93
C HIS A 329 6.87 1.87 -2.32
N VAL A 330 6.64 2.09 -3.61
CA VAL A 330 6.18 3.36 -4.15
C VAL A 330 5.13 3.09 -5.24
N ASN A 331 3.99 3.76 -5.15
CA ASN A 331 3.01 3.82 -6.23
C ASN A 331 3.11 5.16 -6.95
N GLY A 332 3.72 5.12 -8.13
CA GLY A 332 4.13 6.27 -8.93
C GLY A 332 5.59 6.16 -9.37
N GLU A 333 6.11 7.22 -9.98
CA GLU A 333 7.46 7.31 -10.52
C GLU A 333 8.28 8.33 -9.73
N LEU A 334 9.43 7.91 -9.22
CA LEU A 334 10.39 8.81 -8.61
C LEU A 334 11.14 9.58 -9.71
N VAL A 335 10.99 10.90 -9.71
CA VAL A 335 11.66 11.80 -10.64
C VAL A 335 12.74 12.59 -9.90
N PRO A 336 13.76 13.15 -10.60
CA PRO A 336 14.78 13.96 -9.96
C PRO A 336 14.16 15.05 -9.08
N ALA A 337 14.63 15.12 -7.83
CA ALA A 337 14.16 16.12 -6.88
C ALA A 337 14.42 17.54 -7.42
N ALA A 338 13.45 18.42 -7.22
CA ALA A 338 13.51 19.81 -7.64
C ALA A 338 13.13 20.71 -6.46
N GLY A 339 13.82 21.84 -6.31
CA GLY A 339 13.63 22.73 -5.17
C GLY A 339 14.12 22.12 -3.84
N GLY A 340 13.38 22.36 -2.75
CA GLY A 340 13.70 21.84 -1.40
C GLY A 340 13.06 20.49 -1.07
N SER A 341 12.66 19.71 -2.08
CA SER A 341 12.13 18.34 -1.90
C SER A 341 13.28 17.34 -1.76
N SER A 342 13.12 16.36 -0.88
CA SER A 342 14.04 15.22 -0.74
C SER A 342 13.70 14.11 -1.72
N VAL A 343 12.40 13.91 -2.00
CA VAL A 343 11.88 12.94 -2.94
C VAL A 343 10.81 13.62 -3.78
N ARG A 344 10.70 13.29 -5.07
CA ARG A 344 9.66 13.85 -5.94
C ARG A 344 8.92 12.71 -6.65
N LEU A 345 7.62 12.62 -6.38
CA LEU A 345 6.74 11.56 -6.84
C LEU A 345 5.85 12.09 -7.96
N LEU A 346 5.91 11.47 -9.14
CA LEU A 346 4.98 11.67 -10.23
C LEU A 346 4.01 10.48 -10.27
N SER A 347 2.72 10.72 -10.14
CA SER A 347 1.70 9.69 -10.35
C SER A 347 0.76 10.07 -11.48
N PHE A 348 0.41 9.05 -12.26
CA PHE A 348 -0.65 9.12 -13.27
C PHE A 348 -1.94 8.45 -12.78
N ASP A 349 -1.87 7.73 -11.66
CA ASP A 349 -2.95 7.00 -11.02
C ASP A 349 -3.50 7.80 -9.82
N ASP A 350 -4.73 7.47 -9.41
CA ASP A 350 -5.52 8.14 -8.36
C ASP A 350 -5.00 7.84 -6.94
N ASP A 351 -3.99 6.99 -6.78
CA ASP A 351 -3.47 6.56 -5.48
C ASP A 351 -1.94 6.74 -5.38
N PRO A 352 -1.39 7.97 -5.53
CA PRO A 352 0.03 8.19 -5.28
C PRO A 352 0.38 7.87 -3.84
N TRP A 353 1.37 7.00 -3.62
CA TRP A 353 1.90 6.77 -2.28
C TRP A 353 3.37 6.37 -2.29
N LEU A 354 4.05 6.62 -1.18
CA LEU A 354 5.38 6.08 -0.92
C LEU A 354 5.52 5.59 0.51
N GLU A 355 6.24 4.49 0.68
CA GLU A 355 6.63 3.93 1.97
C GLU A 355 8.08 4.30 2.27
N PHE A 356 8.38 4.58 3.54
CA PHE A 356 9.74 4.78 4.02
C PHE A 356 9.95 4.26 5.44
N GLU A 357 11.16 3.80 5.71
CA GLU A 357 11.59 3.26 6.99
C GLU A 357 11.90 4.39 8.00
N VAL A 358 11.38 4.23 9.23
CA VAL A 358 11.57 5.17 10.35
C VAL A 358 12.05 4.52 11.64
N GLY A 359 11.94 3.19 11.77
CA GLY A 359 12.24 2.46 13.02
C GLY A 359 13.67 2.69 13.54
N SER A 360 14.65 2.73 12.65
CA SER A 360 16.06 2.98 12.96
C SER A 360 16.33 4.39 13.53
N ALA A 361 15.46 5.36 13.24
CA ALA A 361 15.52 6.70 13.81
C ALA A 361 14.82 6.82 15.16
N LEU A 362 13.95 5.86 15.50
CA LEU A 362 13.18 5.83 16.75
C LEU A 362 13.81 4.94 17.83
N ALA A 363 14.95 4.29 17.56
CA ALA A 363 15.47 3.13 18.31
C ALA A 363 15.97 3.38 19.77
N SER A 364 15.77 4.57 20.36
CA SER A 364 16.22 4.85 21.73
C SER A 364 15.26 5.77 22.51
N GLY A 365 14.49 5.21 23.46
CA GLY A 365 13.60 5.96 24.37
C GLY A 365 12.37 5.18 24.83
N ALA A 366 11.68 5.61 25.90
CA ALA A 366 10.49 4.96 26.48
C ALA A 366 9.23 5.07 25.58
N ASP A 367 8.09 4.52 26.01
CA ASP A 367 6.76 4.58 25.34
C ASP A 367 6.23 6.03 25.21
N GLU A 368 6.91 6.84 24.41
CA GLU A 368 6.60 8.25 24.18
C GLU A 368 5.71 8.42 22.94
N MET A 369 4.85 9.44 22.97
CA MET A 369 4.07 9.84 21.82
C MET A 369 4.98 10.44 20.74
N VAL A 370 4.76 10.03 19.48
CA VAL A 370 5.55 10.47 18.32
C VAL A 370 4.70 11.38 17.42
N GLU A 371 5.22 12.56 17.10
CA GLU A 371 4.67 13.48 16.11
C GLU A 371 5.54 13.44 14.84
N VAL A 372 4.91 13.23 13.69
CA VAL A 372 5.54 13.17 12.38
C VAL A 372 5.20 14.45 11.64
N THR A 373 6.22 15.23 11.29
CA THR A 373 6.07 16.43 10.46
C THR A 373 6.63 16.15 9.08
N VAL A 374 5.82 16.33 8.04
CA VAL A 374 6.24 16.19 6.65
C VAL A 374 5.91 17.43 5.86
N ARG A 375 6.88 17.90 5.07
CA ARG A 375 6.66 18.98 4.12
C ARG A 375 6.33 18.40 2.75
N ILE A 376 5.23 18.83 2.14
CA ILE A 376 4.76 18.36 0.83
C ILE A 376 4.55 19.56 -0.10
N ALA A 377 5.22 19.54 -1.25
CA ALA A 377 5.02 20.46 -2.35
C ALA A 377 4.01 19.87 -3.35
N TYR A 378 2.83 20.44 -3.44
CA TYR A 378 1.81 20.09 -4.43
C TYR A 378 2.12 20.82 -5.74
N GLU A 379 3.11 20.32 -6.50
CA GLU A 379 3.61 21.00 -7.70
C GLU A 379 2.61 20.96 -8.85
N VAL A 380 1.99 19.82 -9.06
CA VAL A 380 0.91 19.62 -10.02
C VAL A 380 -0.12 18.72 -9.36
N VAL A 381 -1.38 19.15 -9.31
CA VAL A 381 -2.48 18.33 -8.81
C VAL A 381 -3.51 18.27 -9.92
N VAL A 382 -3.68 17.09 -10.51
CA VAL A 382 -4.59 16.90 -11.64
C VAL A 382 -5.98 16.67 -11.10
N ARG A 383 -6.70 17.78 -10.88
CA ARG A 383 -8.10 17.76 -10.42
C ARG A 383 -9.10 17.74 -11.57
N ASP A 384 -8.63 18.12 -12.77
CA ASP A 384 -9.46 18.14 -13.96
C ASP A 384 -9.64 16.72 -14.49
N ALA A 385 -10.89 16.27 -14.54
CA ALA A 385 -11.23 14.93 -14.99
C ALA A 385 -10.93 14.68 -16.48
N ALA A 386 -10.87 15.71 -17.32
CA ALA A 386 -10.45 15.58 -18.72
C ALA A 386 -8.93 15.38 -18.84
N LEU A 387 -8.14 16.13 -18.06
CA LEU A 387 -6.69 15.95 -18.01
C LEU A 387 -6.33 14.59 -17.39
N HIS A 388 -7.05 14.18 -16.35
CA HIS A 388 -6.97 12.86 -15.75
C HIS A 388 -7.13 11.73 -16.79
N ARG A 389 -8.20 11.78 -17.59
CA ARG A 389 -8.45 10.81 -18.68
C ARG A 389 -7.43 10.83 -19.80
N LEU A 390 -6.76 11.95 -20.03
CA LEU A 390 -5.69 12.04 -21.01
C LEU A 390 -4.43 11.38 -20.47
N LEU A 391 -4.12 11.59 -19.19
CA LEU A 391 -3.02 10.94 -18.49
C LEU A 391 -3.22 9.42 -18.40
N ASP A 392 -4.41 8.97 -18.05
CA ASP A 392 -4.74 7.54 -17.94
C ASP A 392 -4.68 6.81 -19.30
N ARG A 393 -5.25 7.40 -20.36
CA ARG A 393 -5.14 6.86 -21.74
C ARG A 393 -3.70 6.79 -22.26
N HIS A 394 -2.82 7.67 -21.80
CA HIS A 394 -1.40 7.61 -22.13
C HIS A 394 -0.60 6.74 -21.15
N ALA A 395 -1.09 6.52 -19.93
CA ALA A 395 -0.48 5.66 -18.93
C ALA A 395 -0.45 4.20 -19.39
N SER A 396 -1.51 3.71 -20.02
CA SER A 396 -1.57 2.37 -20.62
C SER A 396 -0.63 2.22 -21.83
N ALA A 397 -0.56 3.23 -22.70
CA ALA A 397 0.38 3.25 -23.83
C ALA A 397 1.85 3.36 -23.39
N LEU A 398 2.10 3.94 -22.22
CA LEU A 398 3.41 4.00 -21.59
C LEU A 398 3.71 2.78 -20.71
N ALA A 399 2.73 1.92 -20.40
CA ALA A 399 2.90 0.79 -19.47
C ALA A 399 3.99 -0.18 -19.92
N ASP A 400 4.08 -0.49 -21.22
CA ASP A 400 5.11 -1.37 -21.77
C ASP A 400 6.51 -0.72 -21.71
N MET A 401 6.61 0.58 -22.01
CA MET A 401 7.85 1.35 -21.85
C MET A 401 8.22 1.55 -20.37
N ARG A 402 7.24 1.63 -19.49
CA ARG A 402 7.38 1.73 -18.03
C ARG A 402 7.84 0.42 -17.43
N GLN A 403 7.36 -0.72 -17.91
CA GLN A 403 7.85 -2.04 -17.46
C GLN A 403 9.32 -2.21 -17.84
N LEU A 404 9.70 -1.84 -19.07
CA LEU A 404 11.10 -1.79 -19.50
C LEU A 404 11.94 -0.77 -18.71
N ALA A 405 11.38 0.38 -18.34
CA ALA A 405 12.07 1.38 -17.50
C ALA A 405 12.21 0.92 -16.04
N ARG A 406 11.19 0.26 -15.47
CA ARG A 406 11.19 -0.34 -14.12
C ARG A 406 12.18 -1.48 -14.03
N GLU A 407 12.29 -2.32 -15.08
CA GLU A 407 13.34 -3.35 -15.18
C GLU A 407 14.73 -2.71 -15.23
N ARG A 408 14.88 -1.58 -15.94
CA ARG A 408 16.15 -0.82 -16.01
C ARG A 408 16.53 -0.14 -14.70
N VAL A 409 15.57 0.47 -14.00
CA VAL A 409 15.76 1.10 -12.68
C VAL A 409 15.99 0.04 -11.61
N GLY A 410 15.27 -1.09 -11.67
CA GLY A 410 15.53 -2.26 -10.82
C GLY A 410 16.96 -2.80 -11.01
N MET A 411 17.43 -2.85 -12.25
CA MET A 411 18.80 -3.26 -12.58
C MET A 411 19.86 -2.22 -12.13
N GLN A 412 19.56 -0.92 -12.21
CA GLN A 412 20.43 0.15 -11.68
C GLN A 412 20.45 0.19 -10.14
N ASN A 413 19.32 -0.06 -9.49
CA ASN A 413 19.24 -0.16 -8.04
C ASN A 413 19.98 -1.42 -7.54
N LEU A 414 19.85 -2.54 -8.26
CA LEU A 414 20.65 -3.74 -8.01
C LEU A 414 22.16 -3.46 -8.16
N ASP A 415 22.56 -2.70 -9.19
CA ASP A 415 23.96 -2.29 -9.41
C ASP A 415 24.47 -1.35 -8.31
N ARG A 416 23.64 -0.42 -7.81
CA ARG A 416 23.96 0.42 -6.65
C ARG A 416 24.10 -0.38 -5.36
N VAL A 417 23.21 -1.35 -5.12
CA VAL A 417 23.28 -2.25 -3.97
C VAL A 417 24.54 -3.13 -4.04
N LEU A 418 24.86 -3.67 -5.22
CA LEU A 418 26.10 -4.42 -5.47
C LEU A 418 27.34 -3.55 -5.24
N THR A 419 27.33 -2.30 -5.71
CA THR A 419 28.43 -1.34 -5.51
C THR A 419 28.61 -1.01 -4.02
N ARG A 420 27.50 -0.80 -3.29
CA ARG A 420 27.54 -0.60 -1.82
C ARG A 420 28.08 -1.84 -1.11
N GLN A 421 27.65 -3.05 -1.46
CA GLN A 421 28.17 -4.29 -0.89
C GLN A 421 29.67 -4.48 -1.17
N GLN A 422 30.13 -4.14 -2.38
CA GLN A 422 31.56 -4.18 -2.71
C GLN A 422 32.38 -3.17 -1.89
N ALA A 423 31.86 -1.96 -1.66
CA ALA A 423 32.52 -0.96 -0.81
C ALA A 423 32.65 -1.43 0.64
N VAL A 424 31.58 -2.02 1.20
CA VAL A 424 31.59 -2.61 2.55
C VAL A 424 32.61 -3.75 2.65
N LEU A 425 32.67 -4.64 1.64
CA LEU A 425 33.66 -5.72 1.59
C LEU A 425 35.10 -5.19 1.53
N GLN A 426 35.35 -4.11 0.76
CA GLN A 426 36.67 -3.48 0.71
C GLN A 426 37.06 -2.86 2.06
N GLN A 427 36.11 -2.23 2.75
CA GLN A 427 36.34 -1.65 4.07
C GLN A 427 36.67 -2.73 5.11
N LEU A 428 35.92 -3.84 5.11
CA LEU A 428 36.21 -5.00 5.97
C LEU A 428 37.60 -5.59 5.68
N GLN A 429 38.01 -5.68 4.42
CA GLN A 429 39.36 -6.13 4.05
C GLN A 429 40.45 -5.17 4.53
N GLN A 430 40.20 -3.87 4.53
CA GLN A 430 41.15 -2.88 5.05
C GLN A 430 41.27 -2.97 6.57
N GLU A 431 40.16 -3.13 7.29
CA GLU A 431 40.17 -3.37 8.74
C GLU A 431 40.89 -4.66 9.10
N GLN A 432 40.65 -5.74 8.36
CA GLN A 432 41.34 -7.00 8.58
C GLN A 432 42.87 -6.86 8.41
N ARG A 433 43.32 -6.10 7.40
CA ARG A 433 44.75 -5.79 7.22
C ARG A 433 45.31 -4.96 8.38
N ARG A 434 44.57 -3.96 8.87
CA ARG A 434 44.98 -3.17 10.04
C ARG A 434 45.10 -4.05 11.29
N LEU A 435 44.15 -4.96 11.51
CA LEU A 435 44.19 -5.91 12.62
C LEU A 435 45.40 -6.85 12.51
N GLN A 436 45.70 -7.35 11.31
CA GLN A 436 46.89 -8.19 11.07
C GLN A 436 48.20 -7.43 11.33
N GLN A 437 48.31 -6.18 10.88
CA GLN A 437 49.47 -5.33 11.20
C GLN A 437 49.59 -5.06 12.70
N GLY A 438 48.47 -4.79 13.38
CA GLY A 438 48.42 -4.66 14.83
C GLY A 438 48.91 -5.92 15.55
N GLN A 439 48.49 -7.10 15.08
CA GLN A 439 48.97 -8.38 15.63
C GLN A 439 50.47 -8.59 15.40
N GLN A 440 51.01 -8.22 14.24
CA GLN A 440 52.45 -8.30 13.98
C GLN A 440 53.25 -7.36 14.89
N HIS A 441 52.77 -6.13 15.10
CA HIS A 441 53.40 -5.19 16.03
C HIS A 441 53.36 -5.71 17.47
N LEU A 442 52.26 -6.32 17.90
CA LEU A 442 52.15 -6.95 19.22
C LEU A 442 53.13 -8.12 19.37
N GLN A 443 53.28 -8.97 18.35
CA GLN A 443 54.24 -10.07 18.35
C GLN A 443 55.69 -9.57 18.42
N GLN A 444 56.03 -8.54 17.65
CA GLN A 444 57.35 -7.90 17.74
C GLN A 444 57.58 -7.32 19.13
N GLY A 445 56.60 -6.61 19.70
CA GLY A 445 56.65 -6.11 21.06
C GLY A 445 56.90 -7.20 22.10
N GLN A 446 56.24 -8.36 21.97
CA GLN A 446 56.48 -9.52 22.81
C GLN A 446 57.90 -10.08 22.67
N GLN A 447 58.44 -10.16 21.45
CA GLN A 447 59.82 -10.60 21.22
C GLN A 447 60.84 -9.63 21.85
N HIS A 448 60.63 -8.33 21.70
CA HIS A 448 61.48 -7.32 22.34
C HIS A 448 61.43 -7.41 23.87
N LEU A 449 60.25 -7.65 24.45
CA LEU A 449 60.10 -7.88 25.89
C LEU A 449 60.84 -9.14 26.34
N GLN A 450 60.75 -10.25 25.59
CA GLN A 450 61.48 -11.48 25.89
C GLN A 450 62.99 -11.30 25.82
N GLN A 451 63.49 -10.61 24.79
CA GLN A 451 64.92 -10.28 24.67
C GLN A 451 65.38 -9.40 25.83
N GLY A 452 64.58 -8.38 26.20
CA GLY A 452 64.84 -7.55 27.37
C GLY A 452 64.93 -8.35 28.67
N GLN A 453 64.03 -9.32 28.87
CA GLN A 453 64.08 -10.25 30.01
C GLN A 453 65.35 -11.11 30.01
N GLN A 454 65.77 -11.63 28.86
CA GLN A 454 67.00 -12.41 28.73
C GLN A 454 68.24 -11.56 29.04
N HIS A 455 68.32 -10.33 28.53
CA HIS A 455 69.41 -9.42 28.84
C HIS A 455 69.45 -9.06 30.33
N LEU A 456 68.31 -8.86 30.98
CA LEU A 456 68.23 -8.65 32.43
C LEU A 456 68.72 -9.88 33.21
N GLN A 457 68.35 -11.09 32.80
CA GLN A 457 68.82 -12.33 33.43
C GLN A 457 70.34 -12.52 33.26
N GLN A 458 70.87 -12.27 32.07
CA GLN A 458 72.33 -12.32 31.82
C GLN A 458 73.05 -11.26 32.65
N GLY A 459 72.52 -10.04 32.73
CA GLY A 459 73.05 -8.99 33.59
C GLY A 459 73.09 -9.40 35.06
N GLN A 460 72.03 -10.03 35.57
CA GLN A 460 71.98 -10.59 36.92
C GLN A 460 73.02 -11.69 37.14
N GLN A 461 73.21 -12.59 36.18
CA GLN A 461 74.23 -13.64 36.24
C GLN A 461 75.65 -13.05 36.21
N HIS A 462 75.91 -12.05 35.37
CA HIS A 462 77.19 -11.35 35.34
C HIS A 462 77.49 -10.63 36.65
N LEU A 463 76.48 -9.99 37.24
CA LEU A 463 76.58 -9.39 38.56
C LEU A 463 76.88 -10.44 39.65
N GLN A 464 76.19 -11.57 39.65
CA GLN A 464 76.48 -12.69 40.57
C GLN A 464 77.90 -13.24 40.39
N ASN A 465 78.31 -13.51 39.16
CA ASN A 465 79.66 -13.98 38.86
C ASN A 465 80.74 -12.95 39.25
N GLY A 466 80.47 -11.66 39.07
CA GLY A 466 81.34 -10.57 39.52
C GLY A 466 81.46 -10.51 41.04
N ILE A 467 80.34 -10.68 41.75
CA ILE A 467 80.32 -10.79 43.22
C ILE A 467 81.14 -12.03 43.65
N ASP A 468 80.94 -13.19 43.04
CA ASP A 468 81.67 -14.41 43.36
C ASP A 468 83.18 -14.30 43.08
N LEU A 469 83.57 -13.64 41.98
CA LEU A 469 84.98 -13.35 41.67
C LEU A 469 85.60 -12.39 42.68
N LEU A 470 84.87 -11.37 43.13
CA LEU A 470 85.31 -10.47 44.20
C LEU A 470 85.48 -11.22 45.53
N VAL A 471 84.55 -12.13 45.87
CA VAL A 471 84.65 -13.00 47.05
C VAL A 471 85.87 -13.92 46.94
N ARG A 472 86.10 -14.57 45.80
CA ARG A 472 87.27 -15.44 45.56
C ARG A 472 88.59 -14.69 45.56
N ARG A 473 88.64 -13.48 44.99
CA ARG A 473 89.83 -12.63 44.98
C ARG A 473 90.16 -12.13 46.39
N ASN A 474 89.15 -11.84 47.21
CA ASN A 474 89.34 -11.57 48.63
C ASN A 474 89.87 -12.81 49.36
N ALA A 475 89.31 -14.00 49.13
CA ALA A 475 89.79 -15.26 49.70
C ALA A 475 91.25 -15.58 49.30
N TRP A 476 91.63 -15.34 48.04
CA TRP A 476 93.02 -15.46 47.57
C TRP A 476 93.95 -14.43 48.22
N SER A 477 93.48 -13.20 48.46
CA SER A 477 94.27 -12.18 49.17
C SER A 477 94.51 -12.54 50.65
N VAL A 478 93.59 -13.29 51.25
CA VAL A 478 93.71 -13.85 52.60
C VAL A 478 94.65 -15.06 52.61
N LEU A 479 94.52 -15.98 51.63
CA LEU A 479 95.41 -17.13 51.47
C LEU A 479 96.86 -16.74 51.13
N ARG A 480 97.08 -15.72 50.27
CA ARG A 480 98.44 -15.18 50.00
C ARG A 480 99.07 -14.57 51.25
N ARG A 481 98.28 -13.91 52.10
CA ARG A 481 98.75 -13.42 53.40
C ARG A 481 99.09 -14.55 54.37
N TRP A 482 98.44 -15.71 54.23
CA TRP A 482 98.70 -16.90 55.05
C TRP A 482 99.95 -17.67 54.57
N PHE A 483 100.11 -17.88 53.26
CA PHE A 483 101.26 -18.59 52.68
C PHE A 483 102.53 -17.72 52.59
N GLY A 484 102.41 -16.40 52.40
CA GLY A 484 103.55 -15.46 52.42
C GLY A 484 104.23 -15.32 53.79
N ARG A 485 103.61 -15.81 54.87
CA ARG A 485 104.20 -15.86 56.22
C ARG A 485 105.00 -17.14 56.51
N ARG A 486 105.12 -18.08 55.56
CA ARG A 486 105.85 -19.35 55.75
C ARG A 486 107.15 -19.51 54.95
N ALA A 487 107.52 -18.53 54.12
CA ALA A 487 108.75 -18.58 53.29
C ALA A 487 109.88 -17.67 53.83
N SER A 488 109.78 -17.22 55.08
CA SER A 488 110.84 -16.48 55.78
C SER A 488 110.97 -17.02 57.22
N GLY A 489 111.43 -18.27 57.30
CA GLY A 489 111.91 -18.93 58.51
C GLY A 489 113.41 -19.14 58.40
#